data_AF-A0A183KX28-F1
#
_entry.id   AF-A0A183KX28-F1
#
_cell.length_a   1.000
_cell.length_b   1.000
_cell.length_c   1.000
_cell.angle_alpha   90.00
_cell.angle_beta   90.00
_cell.angle_gamma   90.00
#
_symmetry.space_group_name_H-M   'P 1'
#
loop_
_entity.id
_entity.type
_entity.pdbx_description
1 polymer ?
#
loop_
_entity_poly.entity_id
_entity_poly.type
_entity_poly.pdbx_seq_one_letter_code
_entity_poly.pdbx_strand_id
1 'polypeptide(L)'
;MFLWSCFAHVCFTYRTLTITVKLYGPTFCNVQSHVGGIDPDCSPVQIAVNAYNYSRPLCIQAYGRAPGCDIEIHDCVNKERASGSFNKIDFCVDAAGHASTKSYLLDNQRNCADLSVKGKDITFCYIPGHLFYILYELLKNSMRAVTENHNNDAHLPRIHILICNGPEDIVIKVRSSA
;
A
#
# COMPACT_ATOMS: atom_id res chain seq x y z
N MET A 1 -3.06 27.25 2.08
CA MET A 1 -4.40 26.94 1.55
C MET A 1 -4.22 26.01 0.35
N PHE A 2 -4.07 24.70 0.59
CA PHE A 2 -3.92 23.73 -0.50
C PHE A 2 -5.30 23.16 -0.83
N LEU A 3 -5.83 23.63 -1.96
CA LEU A 3 -6.95 23.02 -2.69
C LEU A 3 -6.42 21.73 -3.33
N TRP A 4 -7.05 20.58 -3.05
CA TRP A 4 -7.01 19.43 -3.95
C TRP A 4 -8.39 18.76 -3.96
N SER A 5 -9.14 19.07 -5.01
CA SER A 5 -10.34 18.35 -5.42
C SER A 5 -9.92 17.24 -6.39
N CYS A 6 -10.19 15.98 -6.05
CA CYS A 6 -10.43 14.92 -7.01
C CYS A 6 -11.54 14.02 -6.48
N PHE A 7 -12.58 13.87 -7.29
CA PHE A 7 -13.80 13.11 -7.03
C PHE A 7 -13.49 11.60 -6.89
N ALA A 8 -13.17 11.17 -5.68
CA ALA A 8 -13.79 9.97 -5.13
C ALA A 8 -14.83 10.48 -4.12
N HIS A 9 -15.93 9.75 -3.88
CA HIS A 9 -16.84 10.09 -2.78
C HIS A 9 -16.09 9.80 -1.46
N VAL A 10 -15.16 10.68 -1.07
CA VAL A 10 -14.31 10.56 0.11
C VAL A 10 -15.15 10.99 1.30
N CYS A 11 -15.96 10.07 1.81
CA CYS A 11 -16.51 10.23 3.14
C CYS A 11 -15.39 9.92 4.13
N PHE A 12 -14.65 10.96 4.56
CA PHE A 12 -13.76 10.93 5.71
C PHE A 12 -14.62 10.71 6.97
N THR A 13 -15.14 9.51 7.18
CA THR A 13 -15.55 9.07 8.51
C THR A 13 -14.27 8.63 9.20
N TYR A 14 -13.80 9.47 10.13
CA TYR A 14 -12.66 9.26 11.01
C TYR A 14 -12.49 7.76 11.34
N ARG A 15 -11.34 7.18 10.92
CA ARG A 15 -10.71 5.89 11.35
C ARG A 15 -10.53 4.81 10.27
N THR A 16 -11.18 4.84 9.11
CA THR A 16 -10.97 3.76 8.11
C THR A 16 -11.41 4.19 6.71
N LEU A 17 -10.51 4.10 5.72
CA LEU A 17 -10.88 4.20 4.31
C LEU A 17 -10.72 2.84 3.63
N THR A 18 -11.76 2.40 2.93
CA THR A 18 -11.77 1.15 2.16
C THR A 18 -11.97 1.49 0.68
N ILE A 19 -11.00 1.14 -0.16
CA ILE A 19 -11.09 1.22 -1.61
C ILE A 19 -11.55 -0.15 -2.08
N THR A 20 -12.71 -0.22 -2.75
CA THR A 20 -13.15 -1.43 -3.46
C THR A 20 -13.00 -1.19 -4.95
N VAL A 21 -12.17 -2.00 -5.61
CA VAL A 21 -12.04 -1.97 -7.07
C VAL A 21 -12.81 -3.16 -7.64
N LYS A 22 -13.94 -2.86 -8.31
CA LYS A 22 -14.71 -3.84 -9.10
C LYS A 22 -14.06 -3.98 -10.47
N LEU A 23 -13.55 -5.17 -10.80
CA LEU A 23 -12.99 -5.47 -12.11
C LEU A 23 -14.04 -6.23 -12.93
N TYR A 24 -14.57 -5.58 -13.97
CA TYR A 24 -15.43 -6.25 -14.96
C TYR A 24 -14.64 -6.36 -16.27
N GLY A 25 -14.16 -7.56 -16.62
CA GLY A 25 -13.49 -7.78 -17.90
C GLY A 25 -12.96 -9.20 -18.09
N PRO A 26 -13.07 -9.78 -19.30
CA PRO A 26 -12.59 -11.13 -19.59
C PRO A 26 -11.05 -11.13 -19.66
N THR A 27 -10.46 -12.28 -19.36
CA THR A 27 -9.02 -12.55 -19.51
C THR A 27 -8.54 -12.18 -20.92
N PHE A 28 -7.69 -11.16 -21.04
CA PHE A 28 -6.96 -10.87 -22.27
C PHE A 28 -5.56 -11.47 -22.17
N CYS A 29 -5.31 -12.48 -23.00
CA CYS A 29 -3.97 -12.96 -23.25
C CYS A 29 -3.40 -12.26 -24.50
N ASN A 30 -2.24 -11.63 -24.28
CA ASN A 30 -1.02 -11.73 -25.10
C ASN A 30 -0.52 -10.48 -25.88
N VAL A 31 0.62 -9.98 -25.35
CA VAL A 31 1.80 -9.34 -25.98
C VAL A 31 1.76 -7.86 -26.41
N GLN A 32 1.56 -7.00 -25.44
CA GLN A 32 2.52 -5.95 -25.03
C GLN A 32 2.25 -5.84 -23.53
N SER A 33 3.26 -6.01 -22.66
CA SER A 33 3.00 -6.19 -21.22
C SER A 33 2.27 -5.00 -20.59
N HIS A 34 2.09 -3.88 -21.30
CA HIS A 34 1.08 -2.89 -21.00
C HIS A 34 0.22 -2.59 -22.23
N VAL A 35 -1.08 -2.44 -22.04
CA VAL A 35 -1.99 -1.85 -23.04
C VAL A 35 -2.14 -0.37 -22.69
N GLY A 36 -1.28 0.47 -23.28
CA GLY A 36 -1.18 1.88 -22.90
C GLY A 36 -0.75 2.03 -21.45
N GLY A 37 -1.61 2.59 -20.59
CA GLY A 37 -1.36 2.72 -19.15
C GLY A 37 -1.77 1.51 -18.30
N ILE A 38 -2.40 0.49 -18.91
CA ILE A 38 -2.94 -0.68 -18.20
C ILE A 38 -1.87 -1.77 -18.14
N ASP A 39 -1.56 -2.23 -16.93
CA ASP A 39 -0.71 -3.37 -16.64
C ASP A 39 -1.58 -4.59 -16.28
N PRO A 40 -1.53 -5.71 -17.04
CA PRO A 40 -2.27 -6.93 -16.74
C PRO A 40 -1.78 -7.63 -15.46
N ASP A 41 -0.53 -7.40 -15.05
CA ASP A 41 0.13 -8.04 -13.91
C ASP A 41 0.50 -7.03 -12.81
N CYS A 42 -0.38 -6.04 -12.59
CA CYS A 42 -0.17 -4.96 -11.62
C CYS A 42 -0.13 -5.51 -10.18
N SER A 43 1.01 -5.34 -9.49
CA SER A 43 1.16 -5.68 -8.06
C SER A 43 0.71 -4.52 -7.16
N PRO A 44 -0.39 -4.65 -6.39
CA PRO A 44 -0.80 -3.64 -5.42
C PRO A 44 0.18 -3.52 -4.27
N VAL A 45 0.91 -4.60 -3.92
CA VAL A 45 1.90 -4.58 -2.84
C VAL A 45 3.06 -3.67 -3.22
N GLN A 46 3.64 -3.85 -4.41
CA GLN A 46 4.72 -2.99 -4.89
C GLN A 46 4.29 -1.52 -4.94
N ILE A 47 3.06 -1.26 -5.40
CA ILE A 47 2.55 0.10 -5.50
C ILE A 47 2.31 0.72 -4.12
N ALA A 48 1.80 -0.04 -3.15
CA ALA A 48 1.64 0.41 -1.78
C ALA A 48 2.98 0.72 -1.10
N VAL A 49 3.98 -0.15 -1.27
CA VAL A 49 5.35 0.05 -0.79
C VAL A 49 5.93 1.34 -1.39
N ASN A 50 5.83 1.51 -2.71
CA ASN A 50 6.30 2.71 -3.39
C ASN A 50 5.60 3.96 -2.85
N ALA A 51 4.27 3.95 -2.73
CA ALA A 51 3.50 5.07 -2.24
C ALA A 51 3.90 5.47 -0.80
N TYR A 52 4.18 4.49 0.07
CA TYR A 52 4.70 4.74 1.41
C TYR A 52 6.09 5.39 1.39
N ASN A 53 7.00 4.85 0.58
CA ASN A 53 8.37 5.36 0.48
C ASN A 53 8.43 6.80 -0.08
N TYR A 54 7.53 7.17 -0.98
CA TYR A 54 7.44 8.55 -1.49
C TYR A 54 6.75 9.51 -0.49
N SER A 55 5.79 9.02 0.30
CA SER A 55 5.05 9.89 1.24
C SER A 55 5.77 10.12 2.57
N ARG A 56 6.52 9.13 3.08
CA ARG A 56 7.21 9.21 4.38
C ARG A 56 8.21 10.37 4.47
N PRO A 57 9.14 10.59 3.51
CA PRO A 57 10.10 11.69 3.59
C PRO A 57 9.43 13.07 3.59
N LEU A 58 8.31 13.22 2.87
CA LEU A 58 7.55 14.46 2.85
C LEU A 58 6.89 14.75 4.21
N CYS A 59 6.38 13.70 4.87
CA CYS A 59 5.87 13.82 6.23
C CYS A 59 6.99 14.19 7.22
N ILE A 60 8.16 13.54 7.14
CA ILE A 60 9.32 13.88 7.98
C ILE A 60 9.77 15.33 7.73
N GLN A 61 9.83 15.77 6.48
CA GLN A 61 10.22 17.14 6.15
C GLN A 61 9.22 18.18 6.69
N ALA A 62 7.93 17.87 6.68
CA ALA A 62 6.88 18.78 7.13
C ALA A 62 6.67 18.78 8.66
N TYR A 63 6.82 17.62 9.32
CA TYR A 63 6.43 17.40 10.72
C TYR A 63 7.58 16.92 11.63
N GLY A 64 8.79 16.71 11.08
CA GLY A 64 9.97 16.23 11.80
C GLY A 64 10.00 14.73 12.08
N ARG A 65 8.89 14.02 11.88
CA ARG A 65 8.75 12.58 12.10
C ARG A 65 7.60 12.00 11.26
N ALA A 66 7.55 10.68 11.11
CA ALA A 66 6.49 9.99 10.38
C ALA A 66 6.19 8.60 10.98
N PRO A 67 4.95 8.10 10.90
CA PRO A 67 4.59 6.79 11.41
C PRO A 67 5.14 5.65 10.55
N GLY A 68 5.38 4.50 11.18
CA GLY A 68 5.64 3.24 10.47
C GLY A 68 4.41 2.75 9.69
N CYS A 69 4.60 1.77 8.81
CA CYS A 69 3.49 1.15 8.08
C CYS A 69 3.58 -0.37 8.07
N ASP A 70 2.44 -1.02 8.24
CA ASP A 70 2.27 -2.46 8.16
C ASP A 70 1.32 -2.78 7.00
N ILE A 71 1.78 -3.59 6.05
CA ILE A 71 1.02 -4.05 4.88
C ILE A 71 0.73 -5.53 5.07
N GLU A 72 -0.54 -5.89 5.11
CA GLU A 72 -1.00 -7.28 5.24
C GLU A 72 -1.82 -7.68 4.02
N ILE A 73 -1.49 -8.83 3.42
CA ILE A 73 -2.18 -9.37 2.27
C ILE A 73 -2.98 -10.61 2.66
N HIS A 74 -4.27 -10.61 2.34
CA HIS A 74 -5.16 -11.76 2.46
C HIS A 74 -5.71 -12.19 1.11
N ASP A 75 -5.31 -13.36 0.63
CA ASP A 75 -5.93 -13.99 -0.54
C ASP A 75 -7.09 -14.89 -0.11
N CYS A 76 -8.33 -14.43 -0.35
CA CYS A 76 -9.54 -15.19 -0.05
C CYS A 76 -9.93 -16.17 -1.16
N VAL A 77 -9.31 -16.08 -2.33
CA VAL A 77 -9.63 -16.90 -3.52
C VAL A 77 -8.80 -18.19 -3.51
N ASN A 78 -7.49 -18.09 -3.27
CA ASN A 78 -6.60 -19.26 -3.23
C ASN A 78 -6.32 -19.72 -1.81
N LYS A 79 -7.35 -20.18 -1.08
CA LYS A 79 -7.16 -20.71 0.29
C LYS A 79 -6.34 -22.01 0.35
N GLU A 80 -6.22 -22.76 -0.75
CA GLU A 80 -5.65 -24.12 -0.77
C GLU A 80 -4.18 -24.23 -1.22
N ARG A 81 -3.48 -23.14 -1.52
CA ARG A 81 -2.03 -23.17 -1.81
C ARG A 81 -1.15 -22.80 -0.62
N ALA A 82 -1.68 -22.87 0.61
CA ALA A 82 -0.93 -22.58 1.83
C ALA A 82 0.23 -23.56 2.12
N SER A 83 0.31 -24.68 1.40
CA SER A 83 1.35 -25.72 1.56
C SER A 83 2.44 -25.71 0.48
N GLY A 84 2.38 -24.79 -0.49
CA GLY A 84 3.33 -24.70 -1.61
C GLY A 84 4.36 -23.59 -1.42
N SER A 85 5.60 -23.97 -1.13
CA SER A 85 6.76 -23.11 -0.90
C SER A 85 7.19 -22.28 -2.13
N PHE A 86 6.52 -21.17 -2.47
CA PHE A 86 7.12 -20.08 -3.27
C PHE A 86 6.42 -18.74 -2.95
N ASN A 87 7.22 -17.75 -2.54
CA ASN A 87 6.91 -16.32 -2.31
C ASN A 87 6.00 -15.96 -1.11
N LYS A 88 6.32 -16.47 0.09
CA LYS A 88 5.86 -15.83 1.33
C LYS A 88 6.68 -14.56 1.55
N ILE A 89 6.09 -13.40 1.32
CA ILE A 89 6.70 -12.09 1.57
C ILE A 89 6.47 -11.79 3.05
N ASP A 90 7.36 -12.30 3.89
CA ASP A 90 7.56 -11.80 5.24
C ASP A 90 8.91 -11.06 5.22
N PHE A 91 8.88 -9.74 5.06
CA PHE A 91 10.05 -8.93 5.37
C PHE A 91 9.66 -7.76 6.27
N CYS A 92 10.43 -7.63 7.35
CA CYS A 92 10.40 -6.45 8.20
C CYS A 92 11.61 -5.60 7.82
N VAL A 93 11.40 -4.30 7.70
CA VAL A 93 12.48 -3.33 7.58
C VAL A 93 12.61 -2.62 8.92
N ASP A 94 13.81 -2.67 9.49
CA ASP A 94 14.10 -2.00 10.77
C ASP A 94 14.04 -0.46 10.63
N ALA A 95 14.10 0.26 11.76
CA ALA A 95 14.11 1.72 11.77
C ALA A 95 15.34 2.34 11.06
N ALA A 96 16.37 1.54 10.76
CA ALA A 96 17.59 1.93 10.06
C ALA A 96 17.54 1.63 8.55
N GLY A 97 16.48 0.99 8.04
CA GLY A 97 16.31 0.67 6.62
C GLY A 97 16.91 -0.68 6.20
N HIS A 98 17.37 -1.52 7.13
CA HIS A 98 17.83 -2.88 6.82
C HIS A 98 16.65 -3.84 6.76
N ALA A 99 16.49 -4.50 5.62
CA ALA A 99 15.48 -5.54 5.44
C ALA A 99 15.95 -6.87 6.03
N SER A 100 15.03 -7.63 6.64
CA SER A 100 15.31 -8.97 7.15
C SER A 100 15.65 -10.00 6.05
N THR A 101 15.22 -9.75 4.80
CA THR A 101 15.38 -10.65 3.65
C THR A 101 15.53 -9.82 2.37
N LYS A 102 16.38 -10.27 1.41
CA LYS A 102 16.38 -9.69 0.05
C LYS A 102 15.03 -9.96 -0.62
N SER A 103 14.25 -8.92 -0.90
CA SER A 103 13.04 -9.00 -1.71
C SER A 103 13.20 -8.12 -2.95
N TYR A 104 12.69 -8.58 -4.10
CA TYR A 104 12.67 -7.84 -5.37
C TYR A 104 11.96 -6.48 -5.25
N LEU A 105 11.13 -6.31 -4.21
CA LEU A 105 10.41 -5.08 -3.87
C LEU A 105 11.35 -3.96 -3.37
N LEU A 106 12.57 -4.29 -2.96
CA LEU A 106 13.54 -3.37 -2.34
C LEU A 106 14.77 -3.11 -3.22
N ASP A 107 14.92 -3.78 -4.36
CA ASP A 107 16.13 -3.72 -5.19
C ASP A 107 16.45 -2.32 -5.77
N ASN A 108 15.51 -1.37 -5.65
CA ASN A 108 15.65 -0.01 -6.20
C ASN A 108 15.43 1.14 -5.19
N GLN A 109 15.24 0.89 -3.89
CA GLN A 109 14.91 1.96 -2.93
C GLN A 109 15.65 1.83 -1.60
N ARG A 110 16.45 2.87 -1.26
CA ARG A 110 17.39 2.84 -0.13
C ARG A 110 16.79 3.15 1.26
N ASN A 111 15.56 3.61 1.39
CA ASN A 111 15.00 4.01 2.69
C ASN A 111 13.54 3.55 2.86
N CYS A 112 13.31 2.27 3.17
CA CYS A 112 12.00 1.74 3.57
C CYS A 112 11.89 1.60 5.10
N ALA A 113 12.47 2.53 5.87
CA ALA A 113 12.50 2.43 7.33
C ALA A 113 11.08 2.36 7.92
N ASP A 114 10.89 1.50 8.93
CA ASP A 114 9.62 1.22 9.60
C ASP A 114 8.51 0.65 8.70
N LEU A 115 8.83 -0.12 7.67
CA LEU A 115 7.85 -0.85 6.83
C LEU A 115 7.85 -2.35 7.16
N SER A 116 6.67 -2.93 7.40
CA SER A 116 6.49 -4.39 7.51
C SER A 116 5.53 -4.86 6.44
N VAL A 117 5.90 -5.89 5.67
CA VAL A 117 5.00 -6.51 4.67
C VAL A 117 4.84 -7.98 5.01
N LYS A 118 3.58 -8.43 5.07
CA LYS A 118 3.21 -9.81 5.40
C LYS A 118 2.18 -10.34 4.40
N GLY A 119 2.47 -11.50 3.84
CA GLY A 119 1.52 -12.25 3.03
C GLY A 119 2.12 -12.68 1.68
N LYS A 120 1.25 -13.00 0.73
CA LYS A 120 1.65 -13.39 -0.62
C LYS A 120 1.21 -12.31 -1.59
N ASP A 121 2.10 -11.89 -2.48
CA ASP A 121 1.76 -10.92 -3.51
C ASP A 121 0.65 -11.45 -4.42
N ILE A 122 -0.23 -10.53 -4.83
CA ILE A 122 -1.33 -10.78 -5.76
C ILE A 122 -1.13 -9.87 -6.96
N THR A 123 -1.54 -10.28 -8.14
CA THR A 123 -1.51 -9.41 -9.33
C THR A 123 -2.90 -9.30 -9.92
N PHE A 124 -3.20 -8.15 -10.53
CA PHE A 124 -4.44 -7.93 -11.24
C PHE A 124 -4.28 -6.92 -12.36
N CYS A 125 -5.23 -6.89 -13.29
CA CYS A 125 -5.19 -5.94 -14.39
C CYS A 125 -5.64 -4.56 -13.92
N TYR A 126 -4.73 -3.57 -13.90
CA TYR A 126 -5.05 -2.20 -13.52
C TYR A 126 -4.02 -1.19 -14.04
N ILE A 127 -4.29 0.10 -13.89
CA ILE A 127 -3.36 1.19 -14.24
C ILE A 127 -2.47 1.50 -13.02
N PRO A 128 -1.18 1.13 -13.01
CA PRO A 128 -0.32 1.30 -11.83
C PRO A 128 -0.25 2.74 -11.33
N GLY A 129 -0.20 3.71 -12.25
CA GLY A 129 -0.14 5.14 -11.91
C GLY A 129 -1.38 5.65 -11.17
N HIS A 130 -2.58 5.14 -11.50
CA HIS A 130 -3.80 5.51 -10.80
C HIS A 130 -3.80 4.96 -9.37
N LEU A 131 -3.43 3.69 -9.20
CA LEU A 131 -3.37 3.07 -7.89
C LEU A 131 -2.31 3.74 -7.01
N PHE A 132 -1.14 4.05 -7.59
CA PHE A 132 -0.09 4.79 -6.90
C PHE A 132 -0.59 6.13 -6.39
N TYR A 133 -1.22 6.93 -7.26
CA TYR A 133 -1.70 8.25 -6.90
C TYR A 133 -2.74 8.20 -5.79
N ILE A 134 -3.70 7.27 -5.88
CA ILE A 134 -4.71 7.05 -4.84
C ILE A 134 -4.04 6.71 -3.50
N LEU A 135 -3.16 5.70 -3.46
CA LEU A 135 -2.51 5.29 -2.21
C LEU A 135 -1.59 6.38 -1.64
N TYR A 136 -0.88 7.09 -2.50
CA TYR A 136 0.02 8.17 -2.11
C TYR A 136 -0.72 9.33 -1.43
N GLU A 137 -1.84 9.79 -2.00
CA GLU A 137 -2.63 10.87 -1.37
C GLU A 137 -3.26 10.42 -0.04
N LEU A 138 -3.73 9.16 0.03
CA LEU A 138 -4.29 8.60 1.26
C LEU A 138 -3.25 8.43 2.36
N LEU A 139 -2.04 8.01 2.00
CA LEU A 139 -0.94 7.87 2.94
C LEU A 139 -0.49 9.22 3.49
N LYS A 140 -0.32 10.24 2.65
CA LYS A 140 -0.01 11.60 3.13
C LYS A 140 -1.06 12.09 4.13
N ASN A 141 -2.34 11.93 3.81
CA ASN A 141 -3.43 12.35 4.70
C ASN A 141 -3.43 11.54 6.01
N SER A 142 -3.18 10.24 5.95
CA SER A 142 -3.14 9.36 7.12
C SER A 142 -1.94 9.68 8.02
N MET A 143 -0.76 9.89 7.45
CA MET A 143 0.45 10.27 8.18
C MET A 143 0.29 11.62 8.87
N ARG A 144 -0.30 12.59 8.18
CA ARG A 144 -0.65 13.89 8.76
C ARG A 144 -1.57 13.73 9.97
N ALA A 145 -2.69 13.02 9.81
CA ALA A 145 -3.66 12.83 10.89
C ALA A 145 -3.05 12.16 12.12
N VAL A 146 -2.24 11.11 11.93
CA VAL A 146 -1.52 10.44 13.02
C VAL A 146 -0.56 11.40 13.72
N THR A 147 0.24 12.14 12.95
CA THR A 147 1.29 13.00 13.50
C THR A 147 0.72 14.20 14.24
N GLU A 148 -0.36 14.79 13.73
CA GLU A 148 -1.06 15.94 14.34
C GLU A 148 -1.86 15.57 15.58
N ASN A 149 -2.33 14.32 15.71
CA ASN A 149 -3.11 13.87 16.88
C ASN A 149 -2.24 13.26 17.99
N HIS A 150 -1.03 12.80 17.68
CA HIS A 150 -0.12 12.13 18.63
C HIS A 150 1.12 12.97 18.93
N ASN A 151 1.05 14.29 18.74
CA ASN A 151 2.13 15.27 18.88
C ASN A 151 2.92 15.18 20.20
N ASN A 152 2.26 14.79 21.30
CA ASN A 152 2.91 14.64 22.61
C ASN A 152 3.42 13.21 22.88
N ASP A 153 3.06 12.24 22.05
CA ASP A 153 3.43 10.85 22.28
C ASP A 153 4.86 10.58 21.81
N ALA A 154 5.58 9.77 22.59
CA ALA A 154 6.94 9.35 22.29
C ALA A 154 7.03 8.54 20.98
N HIS A 155 5.96 7.78 20.68
CA HIS A 155 5.89 6.93 19.49
C HIS A 155 4.59 7.18 18.73
N LEU A 156 4.69 7.20 17.41
CA LEU A 156 3.54 7.33 16.53
C LEU A 156 2.92 5.94 16.26
N PRO A 157 1.57 5.81 16.30
CA PRO A 157 0.93 4.58 15.89
C PRO A 157 1.20 4.30 14.40
N ARG A 158 1.36 3.02 14.07
CA ARG A 158 1.65 2.57 12.69
C ARG A 158 0.37 2.63 11.84
N ILE A 159 0.55 2.89 10.56
CA ILE A 159 -0.53 2.85 9.55
C ILE A 159 -0.67 1.41 9.05
N HIS A 160 -1.89 0.89 9.03
CA HIS A 160 -2.17 -0.46 8.56
C HIS A 160 -2.83 -0.43 7.17
N ILE A 161 -2.18 -1.03 6.17
CA ILE A 161 -2.74 -1.27 4.85
C ILE A 161 -3.12 -2.74 4.74
N LEU A 162 -4.40 -3.01 4.46
CA LEU A 162 -4.91 -4.35 4.22
C LEU A 162 -5.25 -4.51 2.75
N ILE A 163 -4.64 -5.48 2.09
CA ILE A 163 -4.93 -5.82 0.69
C ILE A 163 -5.64 -7.18 0.70
N CYS A 164 -6.92 -7.19 0.33
CA CYS A 164 -7.71 -8.41 0.25
C CYS A 164 -8.04 -8.73 -1.20
N ASN A 165 -7.69 -9.95 -1.64
CA ASN A 165 -8.14 -10.50 -2.90
C ASN A 165 -9.43 -11.30 -2.67
N GLY A 166 -10.56 -10.80 -3.15
CA GLY A 166 -11.84 -11.49 -3.19
C GLY A 166 -12.08 -12.16 -4.55
N PRO A 167 -13.16 -12.96 -4.68
CA PRO A 167 -13.47 -13.66 -5.93
C PRO A 167 -13.79 -12.71 -7.09
N GLU A 168 -14.35 -11.54 -6.81
CA GLU A 168 -14.74 -10.54 -7.83
C GLU A 168 -14.08 -9.18 -7.61
N ASP A 169 -13.59 -8.92 -6.40
CA ASP A 169 -13.15 -7.60 -5.95
C ASP A 169 -11.76 -7.66 -5.32
N ILE A 170 -10.96 -6.63 -5.56
CA ILE A 170 -9.76 -6.35 -4.76
C ILE A 170 -10.07 -5.17 -3.85
N VAL A 171 -9.85 -5.38 -2.55
CA VAL A 171 -10.13 -4.39 -1.51
C VAL A 171 -8.81 -3.93 -0.91
N ILE A 172 -8.53 -2.63 -1.00
CA ILE A 172 -7.37 -2.01 -0.37
C ILE A 172 -7.87 -1.06 0.70
N LYS A 173 -7.55 -1.37 1.95
CA LYS A 173 -8.04 -0.64 3.11
C LYS A 173 -6.88 0.00 3.85
N VAL A 174 -6.93 1.32 3.99
CA VAL A 174 -5.96 2.09 4.75
C VAL A 174 -6.59 2.47 6.09
N ARG A 175 -5.96 2.05 7.18
CA ARG A 175 -6.34 2.41 8.54
C ARG A 175 -5.21 3.14 9.23
N SER A 176 -5.56 4.21 9.91
CA SER A 176 -4.69 4.90 10.84
C SER A 176 -5.39 5.03 12.19
N SER A 177 -4.63 4.82 13.26
CA SER A 177 -5.06 5.17 14.61
C SER A 177 -4.71 6.64 14.83
N ALA A 178 -5.56 7.54 14.33
CA ALA A 178 -5.48 8.97 14.59
C ALA A 178 -6.48 9.36 15.68
#